data_AF-A0A917CWT2-F1
#
_entry.id   AF-A0A917CWT2-F1
#
_cell.length_a   1.000
_cell.length_b   1.000
_cell.length_c   1.000
_cell.angle_alpha   90.00
_cell.angle_beta   90.00
_cell.angle_gamma   90.00
#
_symmetry.space_group_name_H-M   'P 1'
#
loop_
_entity.id
_entity.type
_entity.pdbx_description
1 polymer ?
#
loop_
_entity_poly.entity_id
_entity_poly.type
_entity_poly.pdbx_seq_one_letter_code
_entity_poly.pdbx_strand_id
1 'polypeptide(L)'
;MEAERTRVTVDIYGHQYKLVGHSSVDYMKRVASLVDENMNKLAKGYPKLDMPRIAVLAAVHMADEVFRLRQDNQRLSEQAEKNRKLAEELAEAKAVVLSLRSDLSEQRMKSNDDIERLRDERQQQLQQLDASWQARYEELDATWQSSEQEKLQAMEAEAERREQERKAELEQLEQQSAERMEAERIRLESDWRNKVQSVEEHHQAEKERLEQRLEEAEVRAMQAMEQEEAVRTMLHGIENELRQRESRFAEAEKRVEQLQSKEGERIHKLQQLEQQLAKQREQLEAAQKLDQERKQQLAAAQKLDQERKQQLAAAQKREHDQQQQLLESRKQISQLEQELEKNAVREAQLMEQLQALEGRAAEAVRRAEQSQSDEEQRAQLEQELKEEAQQLRRQTEEAAAELNRLSETILRLSEESQASRQASESLKREYEEISEEHAKLRNEYAKLQSEYNEWIELIEQS
;
A
#
# COMPACT_ATOMS: atom_id res chain seq x y z
N MET A 1 92.10 54.75 -40.15
CA MET A 1 92.74 53.55 -40.71
C MET A 1 92.62 53.65 -42.21
N GLU A 2 93.73 53.80 -42.92
CA GLU A 2 93.75 53.69 -44.38
C GLU A 2 93.33 52.26 -44.71
N ALA A 3 92.17 52.10 -45.34
CA ALA A 3 91.70 50.78 -45.75
C ALA A 3 92.71 50.22 -46.75
N GLU A 4 93.34 49.10 -46.41
CA GLU A 4 94.30 48.42 -47.28
C GLU A 4 93.67 48.17 -48.66
N ARG A 5 94.11 48.96 -49.64
CA ARG A 5 93.62 48.86 -51.01
C ARG A 5 94.29 47.66 -51.65
N THR A 6 93.52 46.61 -51.82
CA THR A 6 93.98 45.39 -52.46
C THR A 6 93.95 45.57 -53.97
N ARG A 7 95.07 45.29 -54.64
CA ARG A 7 95.22 45.38 -56.10
C ARG A 7 95.27 43.99 -56.70
N VAL A 8 94.40 43.69 -57.65
CA VAL A 8 94.34 42.38 -58.30
C VAL A 8 94.22 42.57 -59.80
N THR A 9 95.06 41.87 -60.56
CA THR A 9 94.90 41.77 -62.01
C THR A 9 93.97 40.61 -62.32
N VAL A 10 92.92 40.87 -63.09
CA VAL A 10 91.91 39.89 -63.51
C VAL A 10 91.71 39.99 -65.01
N ASP A 11 91.32 38.88 -65.64
CA ASP A 11 90.95 38.82 -67.05
C ASP A 11 89.42 38.90 -67.17
N ILE A 12 88.91 39.85 -67.95
CA ILE A 12 87.48 40.00 -68.25
C ILE A 12 87.34 40.14 -69.76
N TYR A 13 86.66 39.17 -70.38
CA TYR A 13 86.36 39.08 -71.80
C TYR A 13 87.61 39.27 -72.68
N GLY A 14 88.68 38.54 -72.33
CA GLY A 14 89.95 38.55 -73.08
C GLY A 14 90.84 39.77 -72.84
N HIS A 15 90.48 40.67 -71.93
CA HIS A 15 91.28 41.84 -71.57
C HIS A 15 91.70 41.81 -70.09
N GLN A 16 92.97 42.13 -69.82
CA GLN A 16 93.50 42.26 -68.46
C GLN A 16 93.14 43.62 -67.85
N TYR A 17 92.42 43.58 -66.72
CA TYR A 17 92.09 44.75 -65.92
C TYR A 17 92.78 44.67 -64.55
N LYS A 18 93.35 45.79 -64.11
CA LYS A 18 93.87 45.94 -62.73
C LYS A 18 92.78 46.57 -61.87
N LEU A 19 92.10 45.75 -61.06
CA LEU A 19 91.08 46.19 -60.12
C LEU A 19 91.72 46.64 -58.80
N VAL A 20 91.18 47.71 -58.23
CA VAL A 20 91.57 48.21 -56.91
C VAL A 20 90.31 48.32 -56.07
N GLY A 21 90.30 47.63 -54.93
CA GLY A 21 89.13 47.59 -54.05
C GLY A 21 89.50 47.39 -52.58
N HIS A 22 88.47 47.49 -51.73
CA HIS A 22 88.57 47.29 -50.27
C HIS A 22 88.08 45.89 -49.86
N SER A 23 87.78 45.02 -50.83
CA SER A 23 87.32 43.65 -50.62
C SER A 23 88.47 42.65 -50.75
N SER A 24 88.29 41.42 -50.28
CA SER A 24 89.31 40.38 -50.39
C SER A 24 89.64 40.05 -51.85
N VAL A 25 90.88 39.60 -52.10
CA VAL A 25 91.36 39.15 -53.43
C VAL A 25 90.39 38.14 -54.04
N ASP A 26 89.96 37.14 -53.25
CA ASP A 26 89.08 36.07 -53.72
C ASP A 26 87.69 36.59 -54.08
N TYR A 27 87.14 37.54 -53.31
CA TYR A 27 85.85 38.15 -53.63
C TYR A 27 85.93 38.95 -54.94
N MET A 28 86.98 39.75 -55.11
CA MET A 28 87.17 40.52 -56.34
C MET A 28 87.39 39.63 -57.57
N LYS A 29 88.12 38.52 -57.42
CA LYS A 29 88.25 37.50 -58.48
C LYS A 29 86.90 36.85 -58.81
N ARG A 30 86.08 36.48 -57.82
CA ARG A 30 84.74 35.93 -58.06
C ARG A 30 83.81 36.92 -58.76
N VAL A 31 83.84 38.20 -58.37
CA VAL A 31 83.06 39.25 -59.05
C VAL A 31 83.53 39.40 -60.50
N ALA A 32 84.85 39.42 -60.74
CA ALA A 32 85.39 39.48 -62.09
C ALA A 32 85.00 38.25 -62.94
N SER A 33 85.06 37.04 -62.37
CA SER A 33 84.59 35.81 -63.03
C SER A 33 83.10 35.87 -63.35
N LEU A 34 82.28 36.41 -62.45
CA LEU A 34 80.84 36.56 -62.71
C LEU A 34 80.56 37.56 -63.85
N VAL A 35 81.28 38.68 -63.88
CA VAL A 35 81.16 39.66 -64.97
C VAL A 35 81.62 39.04 -66.29
N ASP A 36 82.75 38.34 -66.29
CA ASP A 36 83.29 37.63 -67.45
C ASP A 36 82.31 36.58 -67.98
N GLU A 37 81.76 35.73 -67.11
CA GLU A 37 80.74 34.74 -67.47
C GLU A 37 79.49 35.40 -68.06
N ASN A 38 79.01 36.50 -67.48
CA ASN A 38 77.83 37.20 -67.98
C ASN A 38 78.10 37.90 -69.31
N MET A 39 79.27 38.51 -69.50
CA MET A 39 79.67 39.09 -70.78
C MET A 39 79.82 38.01 -71.87
N ASN A 40 80.41 36.86 -71.53
CA ASN A 40 80.54 35.73 -72.45
C ASN A 40 79.18 35.11 -72.80
N LYS A 41 78.26 34.95 -71.84
CA LYS A 41 76.88 34.48 -72.09
C LYS A 41 76.12 35.44 -73.01
N LEU A 42 76.24 36.75 -72.78
CA LEU A 42 75.56 37.75 -73.60
C LEU A 42 76.16 37.90 -74.99
N ALA A 43 77.48 37.76 -75.12
CA ALA A 43 78.14 37.73 -76.41
C ALA A 43 77.66 36.57 -77.30
N LYS A 44 77.41 35.39 -76.70
CA LYS A 44 76.85 34.21 -77.39
C LYS A 44 75.43 34.47 -77.90
N GLY A 45 74.57 35.07 -77.07
CA GLY A 45 73.20 35.41 -77.43
C GLY A 45 73.05 36.62 -78.38
N TYR A 46 74.02 37.54 -78.38
CA TYR A 46 74.01 38.79 -79.15
C TYR A 46 75.30 39.02 -79.96
N PRO A 47 75.62 38.16 -80.94
CA PRO A 47 76.92 38.13 -81.62
C PRO A 47 77.20 39.33 -82.55
N LYS A 48 76.19 40.17 -82.83
CA LYS A 48 76.31 41.38 -83.66
C LYS A 48 76.60 42.65 -82.84
N LEU A 49 76.62 42.57 -81.51
CA LEU A 49 76.95 43.70 -80.65
C LEU A 49 78.47 43.78 -80.48
N ASP A 50 79.00 45.00 -80.52
CA ASP A 50 80.40 45.28 -80.19
C ASP A 50 80.65 45.14 -78.69
N MET A 51 81.91 44.86 -78.33
CA MET A 51 82.35 44.63 -76.96
C MET A 51 81.86 45.70 -75.96
N PRO A 52 81.92 47.02 -76.25
CA PRO A 52 81.34 48.03 -75.36
C PRO A 52 79.83 47.86 -75.12
N ARG A 53 79.04 47.49 -76.13
CA ARG A 53 77.60 47.27 -75.98
C ARG A 53 77.29 45.97 -75.22
N ILE A 54 78.10 44.92 -75.40
CA ILE A 54 78.00 43.68 -74.60
C ILE A 54 78.29 43.97 -73.14
N ALA A 55 79.34 44.75 -72.85
CA ALA A 55 79.70 45.16 -71.49
C ALA A 55 78.57 45.96 -70.82
N VAL A 56 77.96 46.90 -71.56
CA VAL A 56 76.82 47.68 -71.06
C VAL A 56 75.59 46.79 -70.85
N LEU A 57 75.30 45.85 -71.75
CA LEU A 57 74.17 44.93 -71.58
C LEU A 57 74.39 43.99 -70.39
N ALA A 58 75.61 43.51 -70.17
CA ALA A 58 75.99 42.73 -68.99
C ALA A 58 75.82 43.54 -67.71
N ALA A 59 76.24 44.81 -67.71
CA ALA A 59 76.01 45.72 -66.59
C ALA A 59 74.52 45.93 -66.31
N VAL A 60 73.68 46.08 -67.36
CA VAL A 60 72.23 46.23 -67.22
C VAL A 60 71.58 44.96 -66.67
N HIS A 61 71.98 43.77 -67.15
CA HIS A 61 71.45 42.50 -66.64
C HIS A 61 71.84 42.25 -65.18
N MET A 62 73.11 42.49 -64.82
CA MET A 62 73.55 42.38 -63.43
C MET A 62 72.87 43.41 -62.54
N ALA A 63 72.61 44.62 -63.05
CA ALA A 63 71.82 45.61 -62.33
C ALA A 63 70.37 45.13 -62.12
N ASP A 64 69.72 44.56 -63.14
CA ASP A 64 68.36 43.99 -63.04
C ASP A 64 68.30 42.85 -62.01
N GLU A 65 69.27 41.93 -62.01
CA GLU A 65 69.37 40.87 -61.00
C GLU A 65 69.50 41.43 -59.58
N VAL A 66 70.33 42.45 -59.39
CA VAL A 66 70.45 43.14 -58.09
C VAL A 66 69.13 43.80 -57.70
N PHE A 67 68.39 44.40 -58.64
CA PHE A 67 67.08 44.97 -58.36
C PHE A 67 66.05 43.91 -57.97
N ARG A 68 66.00 42.76 -58.67
CA ARG A 68 65.12 41.64 -58.32
C ARG A 68 65.45 41.05 -56.96
N LEU A 69 66.74 40.81 -56.68
CA LEU A 69 67.19 40.30 -55.37
C LEU A 69 66.86 41.27 -54.24
N ARG A 70 66.98 42.59 -54.47
CA ARG A 70 66.54 43.60 -53.50
C ARG A 70 65.03 43.56 -53.28
N GLN A 71 64.24 43.42 -54.34
CA GLN A 71 62.79 43.30 -54.25
C GLN A 71 62.36 42.04 -53.49
N ASP A 72 63.00 40.90 -53.76
CA ASP A 72 62.74 39.63 -53.07
C ASP A 72 63.15 39.70 -51.60
N ASN A 73 64.30 40.30 -51.29
CA ASN A 73 64.75 40.47 -49.92
C ASN A 73 63.83 41.42 -49.14
N GLN A 74 63.35 42.49 -49.79
CA GLN A 74 62.32 43.35 -49.22
C GLN A 74 61.02 42.59 -48.96
N ARG A 75 60.53 41.79 -49.92
CA ARG A 75 59.32 40.96 -49.76
C ARG A 75 59.46 39.95 -48.62
N LEU A 76 60.61 39.29 -48.52
CA LEU A 76 60.93 38.35 -47.45
C LEU A 76 61.00 39.06 -46.09
N SER A 77 61.60 40.25 -46.03
CA SER A 77 61.62 41.05 -44.80
C SER A 77 60.21 41.49 -44.38
N GLU A 78 59.37 41.89 -45.32
CA GLU A 78 57.96 42.24 -45.05
C GLU A 78 57.17 41.02 -44.56
N GLN A 79 57.41 39.84 -45.13
CA GLN A 79 56.79 38.59 -44.67
C GLN A 79 57.28 38.20 -43.27
N ALA A 80 58.58 38.35 -42.99
CA ALA A 80 59.14 38.10 -41.66
C ALA A 80 58.53 39.03 -40.60
N GLU A 81 58.34 40.32 -40.91
CA GLU A 81 57.65 41.25 -40.02
C GLU A 81 56.18 40.85 -39.80
N LYS A 82 55.45 40.47 -40.85
CA LYS A 82 54.06 39.99 -40.74
C LYS A 82 53.96 38.74 -39.87
N ASN A 83 54.85 37.77 -40.08
CA ASN A 83 54.90 36.56 -39.28
C ASN A 83 55.26 36.85 -37.82
N ARG A 84 56.14 37.82 -37.57
CA ARG A 84 56.46 38.26 -36.20
C ARG A 84 55.24 38.86 -35.51
N LYS A 85 54.51 39.75 -36.19
CA LYS A 85 53.28 40.35 -35.66
C LYS A 85 52.20 39.29 -35.38
N LEU A 86 51.99 38.37 -36.32
CA LEU A 86 51.05 37.25 -36.11
C LEU A 86 51.46 36.34 -34.95
N ALA A 87 52.76 36.13 -34.74
CA ALA A 87 53.26 35.35 -33.60
C ALA A 87 53.06 36.08 -32.27
N GLU A 88 53.24 37.40 -32.24
CA GLU A 88 52.94 38.27 -31.09
C GLU A 88 51.43 38.22 -30.76
N GLU A 89 50.55 38.43 -31.75
CA GLU A 89 49.09 38.35 -31.59
C GLU A 89 48.63 36.96 -31.11
N LEU A 90 49.23 35.88 -31.64
CA LEU A 90 48.94 34.51 -31.22
C LEU A 90 49.37 34.25 -29.77
N ALA A 91 50.49 34.82 -29.34
CA ALA A 91 50.96 34.69 -27.97
C ALA A 91 50.02 35.43 -26.99
N GLU A 92 49.58 36.63 -27.35
CA GLU A 92 48.58 37.39 -26.57
C GLU A 92 47.24 36.65 -26.49
N ALA A 93 46.72 36.15 -27.62
CA ALA A 93 45.49 35.38 -27.65
C ALA A 93 45.56 34.12 -26.77
N LYS A 94 46.71 33.41 -26.79
CA LYS A 94 46.93 32.23 -25.92
C LYS A 94 46.95 32.59 -24.44
N ALA A 95 47.56 33.73 -24.07
CA ALA A 95 47.57 34.20 -22.69
C ALA A 95 46.15 34.52 -22.19
N VAL A 96 45.34 35.18 -23.03
CA VAL A 96 43.93 35.47 -22.73
C VAL A 96 43.10 34.19 -22.59
N VAL A 97 43.31 33.20 -23.45
CA VAL A 97 42.63 31.89 -23.34
C VAL A 97 43.00 31.17 -22.05
N LEU A 98 44.27 31.24 -21.62
CA LEU A 98 44.72 30.66 -20.36
C LEU A 98 44.08 31.32 -19.14
N SER A 99 44.00 32.67 -19.11
CA SER A 99 43.36 33.38 -18.01
C SER A 99 41.85 33.10 -17.97
N LEU A 100 41.15 33.18 -19.11
CA LEU A 100 39.73 32.84 -19.20
C LEU A 100 39.43 31.42 -18.76
N ARG A 101 40.31 30.46 -19.08
CA ARG A 101 40.17 29.07 -18.64
C ARG A 101 40.33 28.93 -17.13
N SER A 102 41.24 29.68 -16.52
CA SER A 102 41.41 29.75 -15.07
C SER A 102 40.16 30.32 -14.41
N ASP A 103 39.68 31.47 -14.87
CA ASP A 103 38.49 32.13 -14.32
C ASP A 103 37.24 31.24 -14.43
N LEU A 104 37.06 30.57 -15.58
CA LEU A 104 35.97 29.62 -15.79
C LEU A 104 36.06 28.43 -14.84
N SER A 105 37.28 27.94 -14.55
CA SER A 105 37.49 26.84 -13.60
C SER A 105 37.16 27.25 -12.17
N GLU A 106 37.55 28.46 -11.76
CA GLU A 106 37.19 29.00 -10.45
C GLU A 106 35.67 29.21 -10.31
N GLN A 107 35.03 29.77 -11.34
CA GLN A 107 33.58 29.99 -11.32
C GLN A 107 32.81 28.66 -11.27
N ARG A 108 33.29 27.64 -11.98
CA ARG A 108 32.74 26.28 -11.91
C ARG A 108 32.92 25.66 -10.52
N MET A 109 34.09 25.84 -9.91
CA MET A 109 34.34 25.36 -8.55
C MET A 109 33.41 26.03 -7.53
N LYS A 110 33.28 27.37 -7.57
CA LYS A 110 32.34 28.11 -6.72
C LYS A 110 30.89 27.65 -6.91
N SER A 111 30.46 27.51 -8.17
CA SER A 111 29.11 27.01 -8.47
C SER A 111 28.89 25.57 -7.97
N ASN A 112 29.92 24.72 -8.00
CA ASN A 112 29.80 23.35 -7.52
C ASN A 112 29.75 23.31 -5.99
N ASP A 113 30.56 24.11 -5.31
CA ASP A 113 30.53 24.28 -3.85
C ASP A 113 29.16 24.81 -3.38
N ASP A 114 28.57 25.77 -4.11
CA ASP A 114 27.23 26.29 -3.83
C ASP A 114 26.13 25.23 -4.03
N ILE A 115 26.26 24.39 -5.08
CA ILE A 115 25.35 23.26 -5.30
C ILE A 115 25.45 22.24 -4.16
N GLU A 116 26.67 21.93 -3.69
CA GLU A 116 26.87 21.01 -2.57
C GLU A 116 26.28 21.58 -1.27
N ARG A 117 26.52 22.86 -0.97
CA ARG A 117 25.90 23.53 0.18
C ARG A 117 24.37 23.49 0.14
N LEU A 118 23.78 23.82 -1.01
CA LEU A 118 22.32 23.79 -1.18
C LEU A 118 21.76 22.37 -1.06
N ARG A 119 22.51 21.35 -1.50
CA ARG A 119 22.13 19.94 -1.30
C ARG A 119 22.16 19.56 0.17
N ASP A 120 23.22 19.94 0.89
CA ASP A 120 23.36 19.66 2.32
C ASP A 120 22.27 20.36 3.13
N GLU A 121 21.99 21.64 2.85
CA GLU A 121 20.89 22.40 3.47
C GLU A 121 19.54 21.74 3.21
N ARG A 122 19.26 21.35 1.96
CA ARG A 122 18.01 20.66 1.60
C ARG A 122 17.90 19.30 2.29
N GLN A 123 19.01 18.56 2.39
CA GLN A 123 19.05 17.27 3.06
C GLN A 123 18.79 17.42 4.56
N GLN A 124 19.35 18.44 5.21
CA GLN A 124 19.06 18.77 6.60
C GLN A 124 17.60 19.18 6.80
N GLN A 125 17.01 19.96 5.88
CA GLN A 125 15.59 20.32 5.95
C GLN A 125 14.68 19.09 5.84
N LEU A 126 15.00 18.14 4.94
CA LEU A 126 14.26 16.89 4.83
C LEU A 126 14.38 16.06 6.11
N GLN A 127 15.59 15.93 6.67
CA GLN A 127 15.80 15.22 7.94
C GLN A 127 15.04 15.87 9.11
N GLN A 128 15.02 17.19 9.20
CA GLN A 128 14.25 17.91 10.21
C GLN A 128 12.74 17.70 10.02
N LEU A 129 12.26 17.73 8.78
CA LEU A 129 10.86 17.49 8.47
C LEU A 129 10.46 16.06 8.84
N ASP A 130 11.26 15.07 8.46
CA ASP A 130 11.05 13.66 8.81
C ASP A 130 11.05 13.45 10.32
N ALA A 131 12.02 14.03 11.04
CA ALA A 131 12.06 13.97 12.50
C ALA A 131 10.83 14.64 13.15
N SER A 132 10.38 15.77 12.59
CA SER A 132 9.18 16.46 13.11
C SER A 132 7.90 15.65 12.87
N TRP A 133 7.80 14.94 11.74
CA TRP A 133 6.69 14.04 11.46
C TRP A 133 6.73 12.79 12.34
N GLN A 134 7.90 12.20 12.55
CA GLN A 134 8.08 11.07 13.46
C GLN A 134 7.66 11.44 14.89
N ALA A 135 8.12 12.58 15.40
CA ALA A 135 7.75 13.04 16.74
C ALA A 135 6.23 13.27 16.86
N ARG A 136 5.58 13.89 15.86
CA ARG A 136 4.12 14.07 15.85
C ARG A 136 3.36 12.74 15.78
N TYR A 137 3.88 11.79 15.01
CA TYR A 137 3.29 10.46 14.90
C TYR A 137 3.39 9.72 16.23
N GLU A 138 4.55 9.73 16.89
CA GLU A 138 4.76 9.13 18.20
C GLU A 138 3.87 9.77 19.27
N GLU A 139 3.71 11.10 19.26
CA GLU A 139 2.82 11.81 20.17
C GLU A 139 1.34 11.43 19.93
N LEU A 140 0.93 11.34 18.66
CA LEU A 140 -0.43 10.91 18.31
C LEU A 140 -0.68 9.44 18.68
N ASP A 141 0.29 8.55 18.46
CA ASP A 141 0.19 7.14 18.84
C ASP A 141 0.14 6.99 20.37
N ALA A 142 0.96 7.74 21.11
CA ALA A 142 0.94 7.74 22.56
C ALA A 142 -0.40 8.27 23.13
N THR A 143 -0.96 9.34 22.56
CA THR A 143 -2.27 9.84 22.97
C THR A 143 -3.40 8.87 22.62
N TRP A 144 -3.34 8.21 21.46
CA TRP A 144 -4.28 7.17 21.08
C TRP A 144 -4.21 5.98 22.05
N GLN A 145 -3.00 5.47 22.33
CA GLN A 145 -2.78 4.38 23.28
C GLN A 145 -3.24 4.74 24.69
N SER A 146 -2.96 5.95 25.17
CA SER A 146 -3.44 6.43 26.47
C SER A 146 -4.96 6.48 26.51
N SER A 147 -5.61 7.01 25.46
CA SER A 147 -7.08 7.06 25.38
C SER A 147 -7.71 5.67 25.33
N GLU A 148 -7.03 4.70 24.70
CA GLU A 148 -7.51 3.33 24.60
C GLU A 148 -7.34 2.58 25.93
N GLN A 149 -6.21 2.79 26.61
CA GLN A 149 -6.00 2.27 27.96
C GLN A 149 -7.01 2.86 28.96
N GLU A 150 -7.31 4.15 28.89
CA GLU A 150 -8.33 4.78 29.74
C GLU A 150 -9.72 4.18 29.51
N LYS A 151 -10.11 3.93 28.25
CA LYS A 151 -11.37 3.24 27.94
C LYS A 151 -11.40 1.81 28.48
N LEU A 152 -10.30 1.08 28.34
CA LEU A 152 -10.20 -0.28 28.85
C LEU A 152 -10.34 -0.30 30.38
N GLN A 153 -9.63 0.57 31.08
CA GLN A 153 -9.73 0.73 32.53
C GLN A 153 -11.13 1.16 32.97
N ALA A 154 -11.79 2.06 32.24
CA ALA A 154 -13.16 2.45 32.51
C ALA A 154 -14.13 1.28 32.32
N MET A 155 -13.95 0.47 31.28
CA MET A 155 -14.77 -0.71 31.02
C MET A 155 -14.56 -1.80 32.10
N GLU A 156 -13.31 -2.03 32.52
CA GLU A 156 -12.97 -2.94 33.62
C GLU A 156 -13.61 -2.47 34.93
N ALA A 157 -13.48 -1.19 35.27
CA ALA A 157 -14.10 -0.62 36.47
C ALA A 157 -15.64 -0.70 36.44
N GLU A 158 -16.27 -0.50 35.28
CA GLU A 158 -17.72 -0.67 35.14
C GLU A 158 -18.14 -2.14 35.28
N ALA A 159 -17.36 -3.08 34.75
CA ALA A 159 -17.60 -4.52 34.92
C ALA A 159 -17.48 -4.94 36.39
N GLU A 160 -16.46 -4.47 37.09
CA GLU A 160 -16.29 -4.73 38.54
C GLU A 160 -17.46 -4.16 39.35
N ARG A 161 -17.92 -2.95 39.04
CA ARG A 161 -19.10 -2.35 39.68
C ARG A 161 -20.34 -3.20 39.46
N ARG A 162 -20.61 -3.63 38.23
CA ARG A 162 -21.75 -4.51 37.92
C ARG A 162 -21.65 -5.86 38.62
N GLU A 163 -20.45 -6.40 38.79
CA GLU A 163 -20.25 -7.64 39.55
C GLU A 163 -20.53 -7.43 41.04
N GLN A 164 -20.08 -6.32 41.62
CA GLN A 164 -20.38 -5.96 43.00
C GLN A 164 -21.88 -5.72 43.22
N GLU A 165 -22.55 -5.03 42.30
CA GLU A 165 -24.00 -4.82 42.33
C GLU A 165 -24.75 -6.17 42.29
N ARG A 166 -24.40 -7.06 41.35
CA ARG A 166 -25.00 -8.40 41.28
C ARG A 166 -24.75 -9.23 42.53
N LYS A 167 -23.54 -9.15 43.11
CA LYS A 167 -23.22 -9.82 44.37
C LYS A 167 -24.09 -9.30 45.51
N ALA A 168 -24.25 -7.98 45.63
CA ALA A 168 -25.11 -7.37 46.63
C ALA A 168 -26.60 -7.73 46.42
N GLU A 169 -27.08 -7.77 45.17
CA GLU A 169 -28.44 -8.23 44.85
C GLU A 169 -28.66 -9.71 45.22
N LEU A 170 -27.70 -10.57 44.93
CA LEU A 170 -27.72 -11.99 45.33
C LEU A 170 -27.77 -12.13 46.86
N GLU A 171 -26.90 -11.42 47.59
CA GLU A 171 -26.90 -11.42 49.06
C GLU A 171 -28.24 -10.92 49.61
N GLN A 172 -28.83 -9.87 49.03
CA GLN A 172 -30.17 -9.40 49.43
C GLN A 172 -31.25 -10.43 49.16
N LEU A 173 -31.24 -11.09 48.00
CA LEU A 173 -32.22 -12.14 47.66
C LEU A 173 -32.08 -13.35 48.59
N GLU A 174 -30.84 -13.76 48.89
CA GLU A 174 -30.56 -14.81 49.87
C GLU A 174 -31.09 -14.43 51.24
N GLN A 175 -30.82 -13.21 51.72
CA GLN A 175 -31.33 -12.72 52.99
C GLN A 175 -32.87 -12.68 53.01
N GLN A 176 -33.51 -12.15 51.97
CA GLN A 176 -34.97 -12.12 51.86
C GLN A 176 -35.56 -13.53 51.82
N SER A 177 -34.90 -14.47 51.13
CA SER A 177 -35.34 -15.86 51.10
C SER A 177 -35.20 -16.53 52.47
N ALA A 178 -34.11 -16.26 53.20
CA ALA A 178 -33.88 -16.77 54.54
C ALA A 178 -34.90 -16.21 55.54
N GLU A 179 -35.20 -14.91 55.47
CA GLU A 179 -36.24 -14.26 56.27
C GLU A 179 -37.63 -14.83 55.96
N ARG A 180 -37.95 -15.09 54.69
CA ARG A 180 -39.21 -15.75 54.29
C ARG A 180 -39.30 -17.16 54.83
N MET A 181 -38.23 -17.95 54.73
CA MET A 181 -38.17 -19.31 55.26
C MET A 181 -38.31 -19.33 56.78
N GLU A 182 -37.68 -18.38 57.48
CA GLU A 182 -37.79 -18.22 58.92
C GLU A 182 -39.22 -17.85 59.33
N ALA A 183 -39.83 -16.89 58.63
CA ALA A 183 -41.22 -16.49 58.86
C ALA A 183 -42.21 -17.65 58.60
N GLU A 184 -41.98 -18.44 57.54
CA GLU A 184 -42.79 -19.62 57.24
C GLU A 184 -42.59 -20.71 58.31
N ARG A 185 -41.37 -20.93 58.79
CA ARG A 185 -41.08 -21.85 59.89
C ARG A 185 -41.82 -21.43 61.16
N ILE A 186 -41.71 -20.15 61.56
CA ILE A 186 -42.40 -19.61 62.74
C ILE A 186 -43.92 -19.75 62.60
N ARG A 187 -44.46 -19.46 61.41
CA ARG A 187 -45.89 -19.63 61.14
C ARG A 187 -46.32 -21.08 61.27
N LEU A 188 -45.59 -22.02 60.65
CA LEU A 188 -45.88 -23.45 60.75
C LEU A 188 -45.76 -23.94 62.19
N GLU A 189 -44.75 -23.50 62.95
CA GLU A 189 -44.62 -23.81 64.37
C GLU A 189 -45.81 -23.28 65.18
N SER A 190 -46.28 -22.06 64.89
CA SER A 190 -47.47 -21.49 65.53
C SER A 190 -48.74 -22.26 65.16
N ASP A 191 -48.93 -22.59 63.89
CA ASP A 191 -50.08 -23.36 63.41
C ASP A 191 -50.10 -24.77 64.03
N TRP A 192 -48.93 -25.43 64.10
CA TRP A 192 -48.77 -26.71 64.79
C TRP A 192 -49.05 -26.59 66.28
N ARG A 193 -48.53 -25.57 66.96
CA ARG A 193 -48.77 -25.32 68.38
C ARG A 193 -50.26 -25.12 68.65
N ASN A 194 -50.95 -24.33 67.84
CA ASN A 194 -52.39 -24.13 67.92
C ASN A 194 -53.14 -25.44 67.68
N LYS A 195 -52.68 -26.28 66.74
CA LYS A 195 -53.32 -27.57 66.49
C LYS A 195 -53.14 -28.52 67.67
N VAL A 196 -51.94 -28.61 68.24
CA VAL A 196 -51.65 -29.40 69.45
C VAL A 196 -52.54 -28.92 70.59
N GLN A 197 -52.59 -27.61 70.85
CA GLN A 197 -53.45 -27.03 71.88
C GLN A 197 -54.94 -27.36 71.65
N SER A 198 -55.44 -27.25 70.41
CA SER A 198 -56.84 -27.60 70.11
C SER A 198 -57.14 -29.08 70.38
N VAL A 199 -56.17 -29.97 70.15
CA VAL A 199 -56.31 -31.40 70.42
C VAL A 199 -56.27 -31.67 71.92
N GLU A 200 -55.39 -31.00 72.66
CA GLU A 200 -55.32 -31.08 74.12
C GLU A 200 -56.62 -30.57 74.77
N GLU A 201 -57.15 -29.43 74.32
CA GLU A 201 -58.43 -28.88 74.77
C GLU A 201 -59.59 -29.84 74.46
N HIS A 202 -59.62 -30.41 73.26
CA HIS A 202 -60.62 -31.43 72.91
C HIS A 202 -60.51 -32.67 73.78
N HIS A 203 -59.29 -33.17 74.02
CA HIS A 203 -59.05 -34.35 74.85
C HIS A 203 -59.44 -34.08 76.31
N GLN A 204 -59.13 -32.91 76.84
CA GLN A 204 -59.50 -32.50 78.19
C GLN A 204 -61.02 -32.36 78.33
N ALA A 205 -61.70 -31.74 77.36
CA ALA A 205 -63.15 -31.66 77.34
C ALA A 205 -63.83 -33.03 77.21
N GLU A 206 -63.24 -33.96 76.44
CA GLU A 206 -63.72 -35.34 76.33
C GLU A 206 -63.52 -36.11 77.64
N LYS A 207 -62.37 -35.92 78.30
CA LYS A 207 -62.09 -36.48 79.62
C LYS A 207 -63.10 -35.99 80.66
N GLU A 208 -63.34 -34.69 80.76
CA GLU A 208 -64.34 -34.10 81.67
C GLU A 208 -65.74 -34.64 81.39
N ARG A 209 -66.13 -34.80 80.12
CA ARG A 209 -67.40 -35.43 79.75
C ARG A 209 -67.49 -36.89 80.18
N LEU A 210 -66.41 -37.65 80.07
CA LEU A 210 -66.36 -39.04 80.50
C LEU A 210 -66.42 -39.15 82.03
N GLU A 211 -65.74 -38.26 82.76
CA GLU A 211 -65.82 -38.15 84.22
C GLU A 211 -67.25 -37.83 84.67
N GLN A 212 -67.92 -36.85 84.06
CA GLN A 212 -69.34 -36.54 84.35
C GLN A 212 -70.26 -37.73 84.06
N ARG A 213 -70.04 -38.45 82.95
CA ARG A 213 -70.84 -39.65 82.64
C ARG A 213 -70.60 -40.78 83.63
N LEU A 214 -69.38 -40.90 84.16
CA LEU A 214 -69.04 -41.87 85.20
C LEU A 214 -69.78 -41.51 86.48
N GLU A 215 -69.71 -40.26 86.94
CA GLU A 215 -70.46 -39.79 88.12
C GLU A 215 -71.97 -40.00 87.96
N GLU A 216 -72.55 -39.66 86.81
CA GLU A 216 -73.97 -39.93 86.52
C GLU A 216 -74.31 -41.43 86.52
N ALA A 217 -73.38 -42.28 86.07
CA ALA A 217 -73.57 -43.72 86.09
C ALA A 217 -73.47 -44.28 87.52
N GLU A 218 -72.55 -43.77 88.33
CA GLU A 218 -72.42 -44.10 89.75
C GLU A 218 -73.67 -43.70 90.55
N VAL A 219 -74.19 -42.50 90.33
CA VAL A 219 -75.46 -42.04 90.94
C VAL A 219 -76.62 -42.93 90.51
N ARG A 220 -76.72 -43.29 89.22
CA ARG A 220 -77.75 -44.21 88.73
C ARG A 220 -77.62 -45.61 89.33
N ALA A 221 -76.41 -46.11 89.48
CA ALA A 221 -76.15 -47.40 90.13
C ALA A 221 -76.58 -47.36 91.60
N MET A 222 -76.27 -46.28 92.32
CA MET A 222 -76.70 -46.07 93.70
C MET A 222 -78.23 -46.02 93.82
N GLN A 223 -78.91 -45.28 92.95
CA GLN A 223 -80.37 -45.24 92.89
C GLN A 223 -80.99 -46.61 92.57
N ALA A 224 -80.37 -47.39 91.69
CA ALA A 224 -80.81 -48.74 91.38
C ALA A 224 -80.64 -49.69 92.58
N MET A 225 -79.55 -49.57 93.35
CA MET A 225 -79.36 -50.33 94.59
C MET A 225 -80.42 -49.97 95.65
N GLU A 226 -80.73 -48.69 95.84
CA GLU A 226 -81.82 -48.26 96.72
C GLU A 226 -83.18 -48.82 96.28
N GLN A 227 -83.46 -48.83 94.97
CA GLN A 227 -84.68 -49.44 94.41
C GLN A 227 -84.71 -50.95 94.65
N GLU A 228 -83.58 -51.65 94.53
CA GLU A 228 -83.50 -53.09 94.79
C GLU A 228 -83.75 -53.41 96.28
N GLU A 229 -83.23 -52.60 97.21
CA GLU A 229 -83.55 -52.70 98.64
C GLU A 229 -85.03 -52.40 98.94
N ALA A 230 -85.62 -51.41 98.27
CA ALA A 230 -87.05 -51.11 98.38
C ALA A 230 -87.92 -52.25 97.86
N VAL A 231 -87.53 -52.89 96.75
CA VAL A 231 -88.23 -54.08 96.22
C VAL A 231 -88.07 -55.26 97.17
N ARG A 232 -86.89 -55.46 97.79
CA ARG A 232 -86.67 -56.50 98.81
C ARG A 232 -87.56 -56.32 100.03
N THR A 233 -87.71 -55.09 100.53
CA THR A 233 -88.58 -54.82 101.68
C THR A 233 -90.05 -55.01 101.33
N MET A 234 -90.49 -54.62 100.13
CA MET A 234 -91.83 -54.94 99.63
C MET A 234 -92.06 -56.45 99.47
N LEU A 235 -91.10 -57.20 98.92
CA LEU A 235 -91.16 -58.65 98.84
C LEU A 235 -91.30 -59.29 100.22
N HIS A 236 -90.52 -58.82 101.21
CA HIS A 236 -90.64 -59.31 102.59
C HIS A 236 -92.02 -59.00 103.20
N GLY A 237 -92.61 -57.84 102.87
CA GLY A 237 -93.99 -57.50 103.23
C GLY A 237 -95.01 -58.45 102.59
N ILE A 238 -94.88 -58.71 101.30
CA ILE A 238 -95.75 -59.64 100.55
C ILE A 238 -95.60 -61.07 101.07
N GLU A 239 -94.39 -61.53 101.41
CA GLU A 239 -94.16 -62.85 102.01
C GLU A 239 -94.86 -63.00 103.36
N ASN A 240 -94.84 -61.96 104.20
CA ASN A 240 -95.55 -61.97 105.47
C ASN A 240 -97.09 -61.96 105.29
N GLU A 241 -97.60 -61.21 104.31
CA GLU A 241 -99.03 -61.25 103.95
C GLU A 241 -99.45 -62.60 103.36
N LEU A 242 -98.59 -63.22 102.54
CA LEU A 242 -98.81 -64.55 101.98
C LEU A 242 -98.89 -65.59 103.10
N ARG A 243 -97.98 -65.52 104.09
CA ARG A 243 -97.99 -66.39 105.26
C ARG A 243 -99.27 -66.24 106.11
N GLN A 244 -99.78 -65.02 106.25
CA GLN A 244 -101.08 -64.77 106.89
C GLN A 244 -102.26 -65.29 106.05
N ARG A 245 -102.19 -65.19 104.72
CA ARG A 245 -103.19 -65.72 103.81
C ARG A 245 -103.20 -67.25 103.78
N GLU A 246 -102.06 -67.91 103.87
CA GLU A 246 -101.95 -69.37 103.97
C GLU A 246 -102.58 -69.91 105.26
N SER A 247 -102.41 -69.22 106.39
CA SER A 247 -103.12 -69.56 107.64
C SER A 247 -104.65 -69.40 107.51
N ARG A 248 -105.12 -68.40 106.75
CA ARG A 248 -106.56 -68.21 106.48
C ARG A 248 -107.09 -69.22 105.45
N PHE A 249 -106.25 -69.66 104.52
CA PHE A 249 -106.59 -70.67 103.51
C PHE A 249 -106.76 -72.06 104.15
N ALA A 250 -105.93 -72.41 105.13
CA ALA A 250 -106.09 -73.65 105.90
C ALA A 250 -107.41 -73.72 106.70
N GLU A 251 -107.93 -72.59 107.18
CA GLU A 251 -109.26 -72.50 107.82
C GLU A 251 -110.41 -72.48 106.80
N ALA A 252 -110.15 -72.03 105.56
CA ALA A 252 -111.11 -72.01 104.46
C ALA A 252 -111.23 -73.36 103.73
N GLU A 253 -110.17 -74.17 103.64
CA GLU A 253 -110.20 -75.51 103.05
C GLU A 253 -111.12 -76.47 103.82
N LYS A 254 -111.23 -76.35 105.14
CA LYS A 254 -112.26 -77.03 105.95
C LYS A 254 -113.70 -76.61 105.62
N ARG A 255 -113.91 -75.49 104.93
CA ARG A 255 -115.23 -74.97 104.49
C ARG A 255 -115.51 -75.24 103.00
N VAL A 256 -114.50 -75.55 102.18
CA VAL A 256 -114.64 -75.82 100.74
C VAL A 256 -115.05 -77.27 100.45
N GLU A 257 -114.76 -78.23 101.33
CA GLU A 257 -115.27 -79.61 101.23
C GLU A 257 -116.81 -79.70 101.29
N GLN A 258 -117.48 -78.67 101.84
CA GLN A 258 -118.94 -78.57 101.90
C GLN A 258 -119.58 -77.86 100.70
N LEU A 259 -118.82 -77.26 99.78
CA LEU A 259 -119.35 -76.41 98.70
C LEU A 259 -118.95 -76.80 97.27
N GLN A 260 -118.18 -77.88 97.07
CA GLN A 260 -117.85 -78.43 95.74
C GLN A 260 -118.98 -79.24 95.09
N SER A 261 -120.22 -79.09 95.55
CA SER A 261 -121.40 -79.76 94.99
C SER A 261 -122.04 -79.05 93.79
N LYS A 262 -121.65 -77.82 93.36
CA LYS A 262 -122.58 -77.04 92.51
C LYS A 262 -122.14 -76.14 91.34
N GLU A 263 -120.88 -75.98 90.92
CA GLU A 263 -120.61 -75.00 89.84
C GLU A 263 -119.66 -75.46 88.73
N GLY A 264 -120.12 -76.45 87.96
CA GLY A 264 -119.42 -77.04 86.82
C GLY A 264 -119.84 -76.56 85.42
N GLU A 265 -120.50 -75.41 85.22
CA GLU A 265 -121.13 -75.18 83.90
C GLU A 265 -120.80 -73.89 83.13
N ARG A 266 -119.91 -72.99 83.58
CA ARG A 266 -120.03 -71.61 83.04
C ARG A 266 -119.00 -70.96 82.14
N ILE A 267 -117.72 -71.27 82.11
CA ILE A 267 -116.81 -70.30 81.46
C ILE A 267 -115.99 -70.91 80.34
N HIS A 268 -116.76 -71.40 79.38
CA HIS A 268 -116.45 -71.51 77.96
C HIS A 268 -116.64 -70.16 77.23
N LYS A 269 -116.46 -69.01 77.92
CA LYS A 269 -116.86 -67.67 77.42
C LYS A 269 -115.76 -66.60 77.43
N LEU A 270 -114.49 -66.98 77.44
CA LEU A 270 -113.38 -66.02 77.41
C LEU A 270 -112.24 -66.43 76.45
N GLN A 271 -112.60 -67.17 75.40
CA GLN A 271 -111.74 -67.58 74.28
C GLN A 271 -112.03 -66.83 72.96
N GLN A 272 -112.85 -65.76 72.96
CA GLN A 272 -113.36 -65.12 71.73
C GLN A 272 -113.10 -63.62 71.60
N LEU A 273 -112.06 -63.08 72.22
CA LEU A 273 -111.55 -61.74 71.87
C LEU A 273 -110.05 -61.82 71.64
N GLU A 274 -109.65 -62.50 70.57
CA GLU A 274 -109.52 -61.90 69.24
C GLU A 274 -108.36 -60.93 69.16
N GLN A 275 -107.27 -61.32 68.51
CA GLN A 275 -107.30 -61.41 67.03
C GLN A 275 -107.82 -60.15 66.34
N GLN A 276 -107.63 -58.95 66.93
CA GLN A 276 -108.01 -57.70 66.25
C GLN A 276 -106.88 -56.79 65.77
N LEU A 277 -105.60 -56.99 66.09
CA LEU A 277 -104.58 -56.02 65.64
C LEU A 277 -103.33 -56.65 65.02
N ALA A 278 -103.58 -57.55 64.07
CA ALA A 278 -102.63 -58.03 63.06
C ALA A 278 -102.71 -57.25 61.73
N LYS A 279 -103.07 -55.96 61.73
CA LYS A 279 -103.12 -55.16 60.48
C LYS A 279 -102.69 -53.73 60.73
N GLN A 280 -101.45 -53.41 60.39
CA GLN A 280 -101.05 -52.22 59.61
C GLN A 280 -99.55 -51.92 59.77
N ARG A 281 -98.71 -52.54 58.94
CA ARG A 281 -97.76 -51.83 58.04
C ARG A 281 -96.57 -52.70 57.66
N GLU A 282 -96.95 -53.78 57.00
CA GLU A 282 -96.20 -54.51 55.98
C GLU A 282 -96.26 -53.75 54.62
N GLN A 283 -96.27 -52.42 54.64
CA GLN A 283 -96.39 -51.57 53.46
C GLN A 283 -95.46 -50.36 53.59
N LEU A 284 -94.14 -50.59 53.51
CA LEU A 284 -93.23 -49.64 52.86
C LEU A 284 -91.86 -50.27 52.50
N GLU A 285 -91.84 -51.52 52.03
CA GLU A 285 -90.68 -52.16 51.40
C GLU A 285 -90.47 -51.65 49.94
N ALA A 286 -90.34 -50.33 49.77
CA ALA A 286 -90.03 -49.70 48.48
C ALA A 286 -89.02 -48.54 48.61
N ALA A 287 -88.02 -48.69 49.49
CA ALA A 287 -87.02 -47.66 49.77
C ALA A 287 -85.56 -48.16 49.73
N GLN A 288 -85.26 -49.22 48.96
CA GLN A 288 -83.88 -49.78 48.88
C GLN A 288 -83.38 -50.10 47.46
N LYS A 289 -83.92 -49.46 46.42
CA LYS A 289 -83.43 -49.59 45.03
C LYS A 289 -83.09 -48.26 44.33
N LEU A 290 -82.75 -47.22 45.09
CA LEU A 290 -82.43 -45.89 44.54
C LEU A 290 -81.09 -45.30 45.02
N ASP A 291 -80.23 -46.10 45.68
CA ASP A 291 -78.95 -45.61 46.25
C ASP A 291 -77.68 -46.22 45.62
N GLN A 292 -77.82 -47.13 44.64
CA GLN A 292 -76.68 -47.69 43.89
C GLN A 292 -76.45 -47.04 42.51
N GLU A 293 -77.47 -46.45 41.87
CA GLU A 293 -77.32 -45.80 40.55
C GLU A 293 -76.72 -44.37 40.64
N ARG A 294 -76.94 -43.65 41.76
CA ARG A 294 -76.38 -42.29 41.96
C ARG A 294 -74.87 -42.27 42.21
N LYS A 295 -74.26 -43.35 42.69
CA LYS A 295 -72.80 -43.43 42.93
C LYS A 295 -71.98 -43.69 41.66
N GLN A 296 -72.57 -44.28 40.61
CA GLN A 296 -71.86 -44.57 39.35
C GLN A 296 -71.89 -43.40 38.34
N GLN A 297 -72.87 -42.50 38.41
CA GLN A 297 -72.96 -41.35 37.51
C GLN A 297 -72.10 -40.14 37.93
N LEU A 298 -71.79 -39.98 39.23
CA LEU A 298 -70.95 -38.87 39.72
C LEU A 298 -69.44 -39.09 39.43
N ALA A 299 -68.99 -40.35 39.37
CA ALA A 299 -67.59 -40.71 39.10
C ALA A 299 -67.20 -40.60 37.62
N ALA A 300 -68.15 -40.72 36.68
CA ALA A 300 -67.91 -40.58 35.25
C ALA A 300 -67.79 -39.10 34.81
N ALA A 301 -68.51 -38.18 35.45
CA ALA A 301 -68.43 -36.75 35.16
C ALA A 301 -67.11 -36.11 35.63
N GLN A 302 -66.54 -36.56 36.76
CA GLN A 302 -65.28 -36.03 37.30
C GLN A 302 -64.04 -36.46 36.49
N LYS A 303 -64.06 -37.64 35.87
CA LYS A 303 -62.98 -38.11 34.96
C LYS A 303 -62.94 -37.33 33.65
N LEU A 304 -64.10 -37.04 33.06
CA LEU A 304 -64.20 -36.29 31.80
C LEU A 304 -63.81 -34.80 31.97
N ASP A 305 -64.02 -34.24 33.16
CA ASP A 305 -63.64 -32.85 33.49
C ASP A 305 -62.14 -32.72 33.84
N GLN A 306 -61.53 -33.75 34.44
CA GLN A 306 -60.06 -33.82 34.60
C GLN A 306 -59.33 -34.05 33.27
N GLU A 307 -59.84 -34.90 32.38
CA GLU A 307 -59.26 -35.11 31.05
C GLU A 307 -59.38 -33.86 30.17
N ARG A 308 -60.51 -33.13 30.22
CA ARG A 308 -60.65 -31.84 29.53
C ARG A 308 -59.73 -30.77 30.08
N LYS A 309 -59.52 -30.67 31.40
CA LYS A 309 -58.55 -29.73 31.99
C LYS A 309 -57.10 -30.08 31.63
N GLN A 310 -56.74 -31.36 31.57
CA GLN A 310 -55.41 -31.80 31.14
C GLN A 310 -55.18 -31.57 29.63
N GLN A 311 -56.19 -31.77 28.79
CA GLN A 311 -56.11 -31.47 27.36
C GLN A 311 -56.06 -29.96 27.08
N LEU A 312 -56.80 -29.14 27.84
CA LEU A 312 -56.74 -27.67 27.72
C LEU A 312 -55.39 -27.13 28.21
N ALA A 313 -54.86 -27.65 29.32
CA ALA A 313 -53.53 -27.28 29.81
C ALA A 313 -52.41 -27.73 28.86
N ALA A 314 -52.53 -28.91 28.23
CA ALA A 314 -51.59 -29.37 27.21
C ALA A 314 -51.69 -28.55 25.92
N ALA A 315 -52.88 -28.12 25.51
CA ALA A 315 -53.08 -27.24 24.36
C ALA A 315 -52.54 -25.83 24.64
N GLN A 316 -52.79 -25.26 25.82
CA GLN A 316 -52.24 -23.96 26.25
C GLN A 316 -50.72 -23.99 26.38
N LYS A 317 -50.15 -25.09 26.88
CA LYS A 317 -48.69 -25.27 26.91
C LYS A 317 -48.11 -25.37 25.51
N ARG A 318 -48.73 -26.12 24.59
CA ARG A 318 -48.32 -26.17 23.17
C ARG A 318 -48.44 -24.82 22.47
N GLU A 319 -49.48 -24.05 22.75
CA GLU A 319 -49.67 -22.71 22.19
C GLU A 319 -48.63 -21.72 22.75
N HIS A 320 -48.31 -21.82 24.04
CA HIS A 320 -47.24 -21.03 24.66
C HIS A 320 -45.85 -21.41 24.13
N ASP A 321 -45.56 -22.71 24.01
CA ASP A 321 -44.31 -23.23 23.45
C ASP A 321 -44.18 -22.83 21.96
N GLN A 322 -45.27 -22.87 21.19
CA GLN A 322 -45.32 -22.38 19.81
C GLN A 322 -45.12 -20.86 19.72
N GLN A 323 -45.69 -20.08 20.63
CA GLN A 323 -45.48 -18.63 20.70
C GLN A 323 -44.03 -18.28 21.07
N GLN A 324 -43.41 -19.03 21.99
CA GLN A 324 -42.00 -18.87 22.34
C GLN A 324 -41.09 -19.23 21.16
N GLN A 325 -41.35 -20.34 20.46
CA GLN A 325 -40.62 -20.71 19.25
C GLN A 325 -40.77 -19.66 18.13
N LEU A 326 -41.96 -19.06 17.97
CA LEU A 326 -42.19 -18.00 17.00
C LEU A 326 -41.43 -16.72 17.36
N LEU A 327 -41.31 -16.40 18.64
CA LEU A 327 -40.53 -15.28 19.17
C LEU A 327 -39.03 -15.49 18.99
N GLU A 328 -38.52 -16.70 19.23
CA GLU A 328 -37.13 -17.08 18.95
C GLU A 328 -36.83 -17.04 17.46
N SER A 329 -37.72 -17.58 16.62
CA SER A 329 -37.58 -17.50 15.16
C SER A 329 -37.62 -16.05 14.67
N ARG A 330 -38.45 -15.18 15.25
CA ARG A 330 -38.45 -13.73 14.94
C ARG A 330 -37.16 -13.04 15.37
N LYS A 331 -36.59 -13.40 16.53
CA LYS A 331 -35.28 -12.87 16.97
C LYS A 331 -34.16 -13.32 16.03
N GLN A 332 -34.17 -14.59 15.60
CA GLN A 332 -33.22 -15.11 14.62
C GLN A 332 -33.37 -14.43 13.25
N ILE A 333 -34.60 -14.20 12.78
CA ILE A 333 -34.86 -13.46 11.54
C ILE A 333 -34.34 -12.02 11.65
N SER A 334 -34.60 -11.33 12.76
CA SER A 334 -34.10 -9.96 12.98
C SER A 334 -32.57 -9.90 13.04
N GLN A 335 -31.91 -10.91 13.63
CA GLN A 335 -30.45 -11.03 13.61
C GLN A 335 -29.91 -11.25 12.20
N LEU A 336 -30.54 -12.14 11.41
CA LEU A 336 -30.18 -12.39 10.02
C LEU A 336 -30.41 -11.16 9.13
N GLU A 337 -31.49 -10.41 9.34
CA GLU A 337 -31.75 -9.14 8.65
C GLU A 337 -30.67 -8.11 8.96
N GLN A 338 -30.24 -8.02 10.23
CA GLN A 338 -29.17 -7.11 10.64
C GLN A 338 -27.80 -7.54 10.07
N GLU A 339 -27.53 -8.85 9.95
CA GLU A 339 -26.34 -9.36 9.27
C GLU A 339 -26.37 -9.12 7.76
N LEU A 340 -27.54 -9.28 7.12
CA LEU A 340 -27.73 -8.95 5.71
C LEU A 340 -27.54 -7.45 5.46
N GLU A 341 -28.01 -6.58 6.35
CA GLU A 341 -27.80 -5.13 6.24
C GLU A 341 -26.32 -4.77 6.41
N LYS A 342 -25.62 -5.37 7.37
CA LYS A 342 -24.16 -5.22 7.53
C LYS A 342 -23.40 -5.72 6.29
N ASN A 343 -23.82 -6.85 5.73
CA ASN A 343 -23.20 -7.40 4.51
C ASN A 343 -23.48 -6.51 3.30
N ALA A 344 -24.68 -5.97 3.15
CA ALA A 344 -25.02 -5.03 2.07
C ALA A 344 -24.20 -3.73 2.16
N VAL A 345 -24.00 -3.19 3.36
CA VAL A 345 -23.11 -2.02 3.57
C VAL A 345 -21.66 -2.38 3.21
N ARG A 346 -21.20 -3.58 3.57
CA ARG A 346 -19.86 -4.06 3.24
C ARG A 346 -19.66 -4.29 1.74
N GLU A 347 -20.67 -4.82 1.04
CA GLU A 347 -20.67 -4.95 -0.42
C GLU A 347 -20.63 -3.58 -1.11
N ALA A 348 -21.39 -2.59 -0.61
CA ALA A 348 -21.35 -1.23 -1.12
C ALA A 348 -19.96 -0.59 -0.95
N GLN A 349 -19.33 -0.76 0.22
CA GLN A 349 -17.96 -0.30 0.48
C GLN A 349 -16.92 -0.98 -0.43
N LEU A 350 -17.07 -2.30 -0.66
CA LEU A 350 -16.20 -3.04 -1.57
C LEU A 350 -16.37 -2.60 -3.03
N MET A 351 -17.60 -2.31 -3.47
CA MET A 351 -17.85 -1.76 -4.81
C MET A 351 -17.25 -0.36 -4.98
N GLU A 352 -17.33 0.51 -3.98
CA GLU A 352 -16.69 1.82 -4.00
C GLU A 352 -15.16 1.71 -4.07
N GLN A 353 -14.57 0.78 -3.30
CA GLN A 353 -13.14 0.49 -3.37
C GLN A 353 -12.71 -0.07 -4.74
N LEU A 354 -13.51 -0.96 -5.33
CA LEU A 354 -13.26 -1.48 -6.68
C LEU A 354 -13.31 -0.37 -7.74
N GLN A 355 -14.31 0.51 -7.71
CA GLN A 355 -14.39 1.65 -8.62
C GLN A 355 -13.20 2.61 -8.46
N ALA A 356 -12.76 2.85 -7.22
CA ALA A 356 -11.58 3.67 -6.96
C ALA A 356 -10.29 3.01 -7.51
N LEU A 357 -10.16 1.69 -7.39
CA LEU A 357 -9.03 0.95 -7.94
C LEU A 357 -9.05 0.90 -9.47
N GLU A 358 -10.22 0.71 -10.09
CA GLU A 358 -10.40 0.77 -11.54
C GLU A 358 -10.07 2.16 -12.09
N GLY A 359 -10.48 3.23 -11.40
CA GLY A 359 -10.12 4.60 -11.74
C GLY A 359 -8.61 4.83 -11.70
N ARG A 360 -7.94 4.37 -10.63
CA ARG A 360 -6.48 4.46 -10.49
C ARG A 360 -5.74 3.63 -11.54
N ALA A 361 -6.27 2.45 -11.89
CA ALA A 361 -5.70 1.62 -12.95
C ALA A 361 -5.85 2.28 -14.33
N ALA A 362 -7.01 2.87 -14.63
CA ALA A 362 -7.22 3.62 -15.88
C ALA A 362 -6.31 4.85 -15.99
N GLU A 363 -6.08 5.56 -14.89
CA GLU A 363 -5.10 6.66 -14.84
C GLU A 363 -3.66 6.17 -15.05
N ALA A 364 -3.29 5.03 -14.46
CA ALA A 364 -1.97 4.44 -14.65
C ALA A 364 -1.75 4.00 -16.10
N VAL A 365 -2.76 3.40 -16.75
CA VAL A 365 -2.72 3.04 -18.17
C VAL A 365 -2.56 4.28 -19.04
N ARG A 366 -3.34 5.35 -18.81
CA ARG A 366 -3.18 6.61 -19.55
C ARG A 366 -1.80 7.23 -19.39
N ARG A 367 -1.22 7.18 -18.18
CA ARG A 367 0.15 7.67 -17.94
C ARG A 367 1.20 6.82 -18.66
N ALA A 368 0.99 5.50 -18.73
CA ALA A 368 1.87 4.60 -19.47
C ALA A 368 1.78 4.86 -20.99
N GLU A 369 0.58 5.05 -21.53
CA GLU A 369 0.37 5.42 -22.94
C GLU A 369 1.02 6.78 -23.28
N GLN A 370 0.90 7.77 -22.39
CA GLN A 370 1.58 9.07 -22.53
C GLN A 370 3.10 8.91 -22.50
N SER A 371 3.64 8.15 -21.55
CA SER A 371 5.08 7.89 -21.48
C SER A 371 5.61 7.18 -22.72
N GLN A 372 4.83 6.24 -23.27
CA GLN A 372 5.19 5.52 -24.49
C GLN A 372 5.16 6.46 -25.71
N SER A 373 4.15 7.32 -25.83
CA SER A 373 4.09 8.35 -26.88
C SER A 373 5.26 9.33 -26.78
N ASP A 374 5.64 9.74 -25.57
CA ASP A 374 6.79 10.64 -25.35
C ASP A 374 8.11 9.95 -25.71
N GLU A 375 8.24 8.65 -25.43
CA GLU A 375 9.42 7.84 -25.79
C GLU A 375 9.52 7.62 -27.30
N GLU A 376 8.39 7.39 -27.99
CA GLU A 376 8.33 7.33 -29.45
C GLU A 376 8.72 8.67 -30.11
N GLN A 377 8.24 9.81 -29.58
CA GLN A 377 8.63 11.13 -30.06
C GLN A 377 10.13 11.40 -29.84
N ARG A 378 10.69 10.99 -28.71
CA ARG A 378 12.13 11.10 -28.44
C ARG A 378 12.95 10.24 -29.40
N ALA A 379 12.50 9.02 -29.68
CA ALA A 379 13.18 8.13 -30.63
C ALA A 379 13.18 8.72 -32.05
N GLN A 380 12.07 9.33 -32.48
CA GLN A 380 11.98 10.04 -33.76
C GLN A 380 12.96 11.22 -33.83
N LEU A 381 12.96 12.10 -32.81
CA LEU A 381 13.89 13.22 -32.71
C LEU A 381 15.36 12.77 -32.69
N GLU A 382 15.67 11.69 -31.98
CA GLU A 382 17.03 11.14 -31.95
C GLU A 382 17.45 10.59 -33.32
N GLN A 383 16.52 10.01 -34.08
CA GLN A 383 16.77 9.54 -35.43
C GLN A 383 16.99 10.71 -36.40
N GLU A 384 16.16 11.75 -36.34
CA GLU A 384 16.33 12.98 -37.13
C GLU A 384 17.69 13.64 -36.85
N LEU A 385 18.08 13.76 -35.58
CA LEU A 385 19.39 14.29 -35.19
C LEU A 385 20.55 13.44 -35.69
N LYS A 386 20.40 12.10 -35.72
CA LYS A 386 21.41 11.19 -36.29
C LYS A 386 21.54 11.39 -37.80
N GLU A 387 20.42 11.54 -38.50
CA GLU A 387 20.41 11.79 -39.95
C GLU A 387 21.06 13.15 -40.28
N GLU A 388 20.73 14.20 -39.52
CA GLU A 388 21.33 15.53 -39.67
C GLU A 388 22.84 15.52 -39.38
N ALA A 389 23.26 14.82 -38.32
CA ALA A 389 24.68 14.64 -38.02
C ALA A 389 25.43 13.85 -39.10
N GLN A 390 24.79 12.85 -39.71
CA GLN A 390 25.37 12.12 -40.85
C GLN A 390 25.48 12.99 -42.10
N GLN A 391 24.48 13.84 -42.38
CA GLN A 391 24.54 14.79 -43.48
C GLN A 391 25.67 15.82 -43.29
N LEU A 392 25.79 16.40 -42.10
CA LEU A 392 26.88 17.31 -41.75
C LEU A 392 28.24 16.63 -41.91
N ARG A 393 28.39 15.37 -41.47
CA ARG A 393 29.62 14.61 -41.69
C ARG A 393 29.95 14.43 -43.16
N ARG A 394 28.97 14.04 -43.99
CA ARG A 394 29.16 13.92 -45.45
C ARG A 394 29.59 15.24 -46.06
N GLN A 395 28.95 16.35 -45.71
CA GLN A 395 29.35 17.68 -46.19
C GLN A 395 30.78 18.03 -45.77
N THR A 396 31.19 17.70 -44.54
CA THR A 396 32.58 17.94 -44.11
C THR A 396 33.59 17.05 -44.85
N GLU A 397 33.25 15.80 -45.14
CA GLU A 397 34.09 14.89 -45.92
C GLU A 397 34.19 15.33 -47.39
N GLU A 398 33.09 15.79 -47.98
CA GLU A 398 33.05 16.36 -49.34
C GLU A 398 33.88 17.64 -49.42
N ALA A 399 33.72 18.57 -48.47
CA ALA A 399 34.53 19.79 -48.40
C ALA A 399 36.03 19.47 -48.21
N ALA A 400 36.37 18.46 -47.41
CA ALA A 400 37.75 18.00 -47.26
C ALA A 400 38.30 17.38 -48.55
N ALA A 401 37.49 16.61 -49.28
CA ALA A 401 37.86 16.04 -50.57
C ALA A 401 38.06 17.13 -51.64
N GLU A 402 37.22 18.17 -51.65
CA GLU A 402 37.40 19.34 -52.52
C GLU A 402 38.69 20.11 -52.20
N LEU A 403 38.98 20.33 -50.91
CA LEU A 403 40.24 20.94 -50.48
C LEU A 403 41.46 20.13 -50.94
N ASN A 404 41.41 18.80 -50.85
CA ASN A 404 42.48 17.93 -51.34
C ASN A 404 42.62 18.01 -52.86
N ARG A 405 41.52 17.99 -53.62
CA ARG A 405 41.55 18.16 -55.08
C ARG A 405 42.13 19.51 -55.48
N LEU A 406 41.74 20.59 -54.80
CA LEU A 406 42.29 21.92 -55.02
C LEU A 406 43.80 21.96 -54.72
N SER A 407 44.22 21.33 -53.62
CA SER A 407 45.63 21.20 -53.26
C SER A 407 46.44 20.43 -54.32
N GLU A 408 45.94 19.30 -54.81
CA GLU A 408 46.56 18.54 -55.91
C GLU A 408 46.61 19.34 -57.21
N THR A 409 45.57 20.11 -57.51
CA THR A 409 45.53 20.97 -58.71
C THR A 409 46.55 22.10 -58.61
N ILE A 410 46.68 22.72 -57.43
CA ILE A 410 47.71 23.72 -57.15
C ILE A 410 49.10 23.11 -57.31
N LEU A 411 49.32 21.90 -56.81
CA LEU A 411 50.59 21.19 -56.97
C LEU A 411 50.90 20.94 -58.46
N ARG A 412 49.96 20.39 -59.23
CA ARG A 412 50.14 20.18 -60.68
C ARG A 412 50.43 21.47 -61.43
N LEU A 413 49.70 22.55 -61.16
CA LEU A 413 49.94 23.85 -61.77
C LEU A 413 51.33 24.40 -61.40
N SER A 414 51.79 24.14 -60.18
CA SER A 414 53.14 24.52 -59.76
C SER A 414 54.23 23.71 -60.50
N GLU A 415 54.02 22.41 -60.69
CA GLU A 415 54.90 21.53 -61.46
C GLU A 415 54.91 21.89 -62.94
N GLU A 416 53.76 22.14 -63.55
CA GLU A 416 53.63 22.62 -64.94
C GLU A 416 54.29 23.99 -65.11
N SER A 417 54.10 24.92 -64.17
CA SER A 417 54.79 26.20 -64.18
C SER A 417 56.31 26.02 -64.07
N GLN A 418 56.79 25.06 -63.27
CA GLN A 418 58.21 24.77 -63.13
C GLN A 418 58.78 24.11 -64.39
N ALA A 419 58.07 23.14 -64.97
CA ALA A 419 58.42 22.49 -66.22
C ALA A 419 58.42 23.47 -67.39
N SER A 420 57.43 24.37 -67.46
CA SER A 420 57.38 25.44 -68.47
C SER A 420 58.56 26.41 -68.32
N ARG A 421 58.95 26.75 -67.08
CA ARG A 421 60.19 27.52 -66.84
C ARG A 421 61.43 26.78 -67.33
N GLN A 422 61.57 25.50 -67.00
CA GLN A 422 62.71 24.67 -67.44
C GLN A 422 62.75 24.49 -68.95
N ALA A 423 61.60 24.27 -69.59
CA ALA A 423 61.49 24.19 -71.05
C ALA A 423 61.82 25.54 -71.71
N SER A 424 61.39 26.66 -71.13
CA SER A 424 61.81 27.98 -71.61
C SER A 424 63.32 28.20 -71.46
N GLU A 425 63.94 27.68 -70.40
CA GLU A 425 65.40 27.70 -70.21
C GLU A 425 66.12 26.78 -71.21
N SER A 426 65.60 25.59 -71.50
CA SER A 426 66.20 24.69 -72.49
C SER A 426 66.05 25.24 -73.91
N LEU A 427 64.88 25.79 -74.27
CA LEU A 427 64.69 26.45 -75.57
C LEU A 427 65.63 27.65 -75.73
N LYS A 428 65.87 28.40 -74.65
CA LYS A 428 66.87 29.47 -74.66
C LYS A 428 68.27 28.92 -74.93
N ARG A 429 68.65 27.79 -74.32
CA ARG A 429 69.94 27.13 -74.57
C ARG A 429 70.05 26.60 -76.00
N GLU A 430 69.02 25.92 -76.52
CA GLU A 430 68.99 25.45 -77.91
C GLU A 430 69.05 26.63 -78.89
N TYR A 431 68.35 27.73 -78.61
CA TYR A 431 68.45 28.95 -79.40
C TYR A 431 69.86 29.55 -79.36
N GLU A 432 70.52 29.55 -78.20
CA GLU A 432 71.92 29.95 -78.05
C GLU A 432 72.86 29.04 -78.87
N GLU A 433 72.68 27.72 -78.82
CA GLU A 433 73.47 26.75 -79.61
C GLU A 433 73.25 26.92 -81.12
N ILE A 434 72.01 27.03 -81.59
CA ILE A 434 71.68 27.29 -83.00
C ILE A 434 72.23 28.64 -83.44
N SER A 435 72.15 29.66 -82.60
CA SER A 435 72.75 30.99 -82.86
C SER A 435 74.27 30.88 -83.03
N GLU A 436 74.94 30.10 -82.18
CA GLU A 436 76.37 29.81 -82.29
C GLU A 436 76.72 29.03 -83.58
N GLU A 437 75.95 28.00 -83.93
CA GLU A 437 76.11 27.25 -85.19
C GLU A 437 75.86 28.14 -86.41
N HIS A 438 74.81 28.94 -86.40
CA HIS A 438 74.51 29.90 -87.47
C HIS A 438 75.62 30.98 -87.56
N ALA A 439 76.23 31.37 -86.45
CA ALA A 439 77.39 32.27 -86.45
C ALA A 439 78.64 31.60 -87.04
N LYS A 440 78.89 30.32 -86.73
CA LYS A 440 79.97 29.52 -87.34
C LYS A 440 79.74 29.35 -88.85
N LEU A 441 78.55 28.95 -89.27
CA LEU A 441 78.18 28.78 -90.67
C LEU A 441 78.28 30.10 -91.44
N ARG A 442 77.90 31.23 -90.82
CA ARG A 442 78.06 32.57 -91.41
C ARG A 442 79.53 32.96 -91.56
N ASN A 443 80.38 32.59 -90.61
CA ASN A 443 81.84 32.80 -90.72
C ASN A 443 82.46 31.91 -91.79
N GLU A 444 82.04 30.65 -91.89
CA GLU A 444 82.48 29.74 -92.97
C GLU A 444 82.01 30.23 -94.34
N TYR A 445 80.74 30.67 -94.47
CA TYR A 445 80.24 31.31 -95.69
C TYR A 445 81.00 32.59 -96.03
N ALA A 446 81.34 33.41 -95.04
CA ALA A 446 82.15 34.62 -95.27
C ALA A 446 83.58 34.29 -95.73
N LYS A 447 84.19 33.22 -95.20
CA LYS A 447 85.48 32.70 -95.68
C LYS A 447 85.38 32.14 -97.09
N LEU A 448 84.36 31.32 -97.37
CA LEU A 448 84.12 30.80 -98.71
C LEU A 448 83.84 31.93 -99.71
N GLN A 449 83.17 33.00 -99.28
CA GLN A 449 82.93 34.19 -100.08
C GLN A 449 84.21 35.01 -100.30
N SER A 450 85.10 35.14 -99.31
CA SER A 450 86.40 35.78 -99.52
C SER A 450 87.28 34.95 -100.44
N GLU A 451 87.32 33.62 -100.27
CA GLU A 451 88.02 32.70 -101.18
C GLU A 451 87.42 32.76 -102.59
N TYR A 452 86.08 32.76 -102.74
CA TYR A 452 85.41 32.90 -104.03
C TYR A 452 85.72 34.26 -104.69
N ASN A 453 85.79 35.34 -103.91
CA ASN A 453 86.19 36.66 -104.40
C ASN A 453 87.68 36.70 -104.79
N GLU A 454 88.57 36.04 -104.03
CA GLU A 454 89.98 35.87 -104.39
C GLU A 454 90.15 35.02 -105.67
N TRP A 455 89.32 34.00 -105.87
CA TRP A 455 89.27 33.22 -107.11
C TRP A 455 88.75 34.05 -108.29
N ILE A 456 87.78 34.94 -108.09
CA ILE A 456 87.35 35.90 -109.11
C ILE A 456 88.47 36.89 -109.44
N GLU A 457 89.18 37.45 -108.45
CA GLU A 457 90.33 38.33 -108.68
C GLU A 457 91.49 37.62 -109.39
N LEU A 458 91.71 36.33 -109.14
CA LEU A 458 92.69 35.49 -109.87
C LEU A 458 92.28 35.21 -111.32
N ILE A 459 90.98 35.05 -111.59
CA ILE A 459 90.45 34.88 -112.95
C ILE A 459 90.43 36.21 -113.72
N GLU A 460 90.31 37.35 -113.05
CA GLU A 460 90.37 38.68 -113.69
C GLU A 460 91.82 39.19 -113.93
N GLN A 461 92.83 38.54 -113.33
CA GLN A 461 94.26 38.85 -113.53
C GLN A 461 95.00 37.89 -114.48
N SER A 462 94.31 36.90 -115.06
CA SER A 462 94.84 36.00 -116.10
C SER A 462 94.14 36.23 -117.44
#